data_AF-A0A0Q5D9E0-F1
#
_entry.id   AF-A0A0Q5D9E0-F1
#
_cell.length_a   1.000
_cell.length_b   1.000
_cell.length_c   1.000
_cell.angle_alpha   90.00
_cell.angle_beta   90.00
_cell.angle_gamma   90.00
#
_symmetry.space_group_name_H-M   'P 1'
#
loop_
_entity.id
_entity.type
_entity.pdbx_description
1 polymer ?
#
loop_
_entity_poly.entity_id
_entity_poly.type
_entity_poly.pdbx_seq_one_letter_code
_entity_poly.pdbx_strand_id
1 'polypeptide(L)' 'MSAIIQAVTTNDVEIDHAEALLAAHEGDAVAALRHVIADASFLHGQLLIASMFVSYGAGGWRPRFVRE' A
#
# COMPACT_ATOMS: atom_id res chain seq x y z
N MET A 1 -29.51 -19.89 -17.02
CA MET A 1 -28.29 -19.14 -17.41
C MET A 1 -27.87 -18.36 -16.18
N SER A 2 -27.09 -19.02 -15.33
CA SER A 2 -25.65 -18.79 -15.10
C SER A 2 -25.37 -17.63 -14.16
N ALA A 3 -24.81 -18.01 -13.01
CA ALA A 3 -24.49 -17.21 -11.84
C ALA A 3 -23.42 -16.14 -12.11
N ILE A 4 -23.56 -14.99 -11.45
CA ILE A 4 -22.46 -14.05 -11.23
C ILE A 4 -22.00 -14.26 -9.79
N ILE A 5 -20.81 -14.87 -9.69
CA ILE A 5 -19.89 -14.87 -8.55
C ILE A 5 -19.67 -13.39 -8.17
N GLN A 6 -19.80 -12.95 -6.93
CA GLN A 6 -18.75 -13.13 -5.93
C GLN A 6 -19.30 -12.80 -4.55
N ALA A 7 -19.09 -13.73 -3.61
CA ALA A 7 -19.37 -13.52 -2.20
C ALA A 7 -18.49 -12.38 -1.66
N VAL A 8 -19.13 -11.26 -1.27
CA VAL A 8 -18.54 -10.31 -0.32
C VAL A 8 -18.61 -10.97 1.05
N THR A 9 -17.56 -11.72 1.37
CA THR A 9 -17.18 -12.11 2.73
C THR A 9 -15.92 -11.30 3.01
N THR A 10 -15.90 -10.37 3.95
CA THR A 10 -15.88 -10.68 5.38
C THR A 10 -16.40 -9.48 6.18
N ASN A 11 -17.38 -9.72 7.05
CA ASN A 11 -17.83 -8.76 8.06
C ASN A 11 -16.81 -8.75 9.22
N ASP A 12 -15.72 -8.04 9.03
CA ASP A 12 -14.98 -7.42 10.12
C ASP A 12 -15.07 -5.91 9.88
N VAL A 13 -14.92 -5.06 10.89
CA VAL A 13 -14.82 -3.60 10.67
C VAL A 13 -13.44 -3.32 10.07
N GLU A 14 -13.23 -3.83 8.86
CA GLU A 14 -12.09 -3.58 8.01
C GLU A 14 -12.23 -2.13 7.60
N ILE A 15 -11.51 -1.26 8.31
CA ILE A 15 -11.46 0.17 8.03
C ILE A 15 -11.26 0.31 6.53
N ASP A 16 -12.24 0.88 5.82
CA ASP A 16 -12.09 1.17 4.41
C ASP A 16 -10.95 2.18 4.28
N HIS A 17 -9.77 1.66 3.93
CA HIS A 17 -8.55 2.44 3.83
C HIS A 17 -8.68 3.51 2.74
N ALA A 18 -9.53 3.30 1.73
CA ALA A 18 -9.80 4.31 0.72
C ALA A 18 -10.62 5.47 1.31
N GLU A 19 -11.68 5.16 2.08
CA GLU A 19 -12.47 6.20 2.77
C GLU A 19 -11.65 6.94 3.81
N ALA A 20 -10.86 6.24 4.62
CA ALA A 20 -9.99 6.83 5.63
C ALA A 20 -8.90 7.73 5.00
N LEU A 21 -8.32 7.30 3.88
CA LEU A 21 -7.33 8.09 3.14
C LEU A 21 -7.99 9.32 2.50
N LEU A 22 -9.17 9.19 1.92
CA LEU A 22 -9.90 10.29 1.31
C LEU A 22 -10.31 11.32 2.37
N ALA A 23 -10.76 10.88 3.54
CA ALA A 23 -11.06 11.74 4.68
C ALA A 23 -9.80 12.49 5.17
N ALA A 24 -8.64 11.82 5.21
CA ALA A 24 -7.37 12.44 5.58
C ALA A 24 -6.89 13.51 4.58
N HIS A 25 -7.41 13.52 3.35
CA HIS A 25 -7.14 14.53 2.33
C HIS A 25 -8.34 15.47 2.12
N GLU A 26 -9.24 15.58 3.10
CA GLU A 26 -10.41 16.48 3.06
C GLU A 26 -11.31 16.27 1.81
N GLY A 27 -11.34 15.04 1.27
CA GLY A 27 -12.10 14.73 0.06
C GLY A 27 -11.36 15.00 -1.26
N ASP A 28 -10.11 15.48 -1.24
CA ASP A 28 -9.29 15.62 -2.45
C ASP A 28 -8.78 14.26 -2.94
N ALA A 29 -9.54 13.66 -3.86
CA ALA A 29 -9.22 12.38 -4.46
C ALA A 29 -7.89 12.40 -5.25
N VAL A 30 -7.51 13.53 -5.87
CA VAL A 30 -6.27 13.63 -6.65
C VAL A 30 -5.07 13.67 -5.71
N ALA A 31 -5.16 14.41 -4.60
CA ALA A 31 -4.13 14.41 -3.57
C ALA A 31 -3.96 13.02 -2.92
N ALA A 32 -5.07 12.35 -2.59
CA ALA A 32 -5.05 10.99 -2.06
C ALA A 32 -4.40 9.99 -3.03
N LEU A 33 -4.72 10.04 -4.32
CA LEU A 33 -4.08 9.18 -5.33
C LEU A 33 -2.59 9.46 -5.49
N ARG A 34 -2.18 10.74 -5.50
CA ARG A 34 -0.76 11.11 -5.55
C ARG A 34 0.00 10.58 -4.34
N HIS A 35 -0.62 10.59 -3.17
CA HIS A 35 -0.08 10.02 -1.93
C HIS A 35 0.17 8.51 -2.07
N VAL A 36 -0.82 7.75 -2.54
CA VAL A 36 -0.68 6.29 -2.74
C VAL A 36 0.41 5.96 -3.76
N ILE A 37 0.48 6.74 -4.85
CA ILE A 37 1.52 6.56 -5.87
C ILE A 37 2.92 6.83 -5.28
N ALA A 38 3.05 7.84 -4.42
CA ALA A 38 4.31 8.14 -3.74
C ALA A 38 4.74 6.99 -2.82
N ASP A 39 3.80 6.45 -2.04
CA ASP A 39 4.07 5.32 -1.14
C ASP A 39 4.45 4.05 -1.92
N ALA A 40 3.77 3.77 -3.03
CA ALA A 40 4.11 2.66 -3.92
C ALA A 40 5.51 2.82 -4.55
N SER A 41 5.87 4.04 -4.94
CA SER A 41 7.20 4.35 -5.48
C SER A 41 8.30 4.16 -4.43
N PHE A 42 8.03 4.57 -3.18
CA PHE A 42 8.93 4.33 -2.06
C PHE A 42 9.13 2.82 -1.82
N LEU A 43 8.03 2.05 -1.76
CA LEU A 43 8.10 0.60 -1.56
C LEU A 43 8.89 -0.09 -2.67
N HIS A 44 8.72 0.34 -3.92
CA HIS A 44 9.51 -0.16 -5.05
C HIS A 44 11.01 0.11 -4.86
N GLY A 45 11.38 1.32 -4.43
CA GLY A 45 12.78 1.65 -4.10
C GLY A 45 13.33 0.78 -2.97
N GLN A 46 12.54 0.53 -1.93
CA GLN A 46 12.93 -0.36 -0.83
C GLN A 46 13.12 -1.81 -1.28
N LEU A 47 12.28 -2.31 -2.19
CA LEU A 47 12.42 -3.65 -2.76
C LEU A 47 13.69 -3.77 -3.62
N LEU A 48 14.02 -2.74 -4.39
CA LEU A 48 15.26 -2.69 -5.16
C LEU A 48 16.50 -2.71 -4.24
N ILE A 49 16.47 -1.94 -3.15
CA ILE A 49 17.52 -1.96 -2.14
C ILE A 49 17.64 -3.35 -1.51
N ALA A 50 16.51 -3.96 -1.12
CA ALA A 50 16.49 -5.31 -0.57
C ALA A 50 17.07 -6.34 -1.54
N SER A 51 16.72 -6.29 -2.83
CA SER A 51 17.21 -7.24 -3.84
C SER A 51 18.72 -7.12 -4.03
N MET A 52 19.28 -5.92 -3.96
CA MET A 52 20.73 -5.71 -3.92
C MET A 52 21.33 -6.35 -2.66
N PHE A 53 20.82 -6.07 -1.46
CA PHE A 53 21.37 -6.64 -0.22
C PHE A 53 21.25 -8.17 -0.14
N VAL A 54 20.16 -8.75 -0.64
CA VAL A 54 20.01 -10.21 -0.78
C VAL A 54 21.06 -10.78 -1.73
N SER A 55 21.31 -10.12 -2.86
CA SER A 55 22.36 -10.53 -3.80
C SER A 55 23.78 -10.40 -3.22
N TYR A 56 23.99 -9.46 -2.31
CA TYR A 56 25.26 -9.26 -1.57
C TYR A 56 25.37 -10.11 -0.28
N GLY A 57 24.37 -10.94 0.05
CA GLY A 57 24.40 -11.82 1.22
C GLY A 57 24.22 -11.11 2.57
N ALA A 58 23.73 -9.86 2.59
CA ALA A 58 23.51 -9.08 3.80
C ALA A 58 22.10 -9.36 4.39
N GLY A 59 21.94 -10.51 5.04
CA GLY A 59 20.66 -11.03 5.56
C GLY A 59 20.10 -10.34 6.81
N GLY A 60 20.18 -9.01 6.91
CA GLY A 60 19.77 -8.26 8.12
C GLY A 60 18.98 -6.97 7.89
N TRP A 61 18.72 -6.59 6.65
CA TRP A 61 18.07 -5.31 6.34
C TRP A 61 16.55 -5.38 6.50
N ARG A 62 15.96 -4.42 7.23
CA ARG A 62 14.51 -4.23 7.38
C ARG A 62 14.12 -2.81 6.97
N PRO A 63 13.32 -2.62 5.91
CA PRO A 63 12.83 -1.30 5.54
C PRO A 63 11.94 -0.72 6.65
N ARG A 64 12.11 0.57 6.94
CA ARG A 64 11.22 1.32 7.83
C ARG A 64 10.53 2.40 6.99
N PHE A 65 9.21 2.34 6.91
CA PHE A 65 8.42 3.43 6.35
C PHE A 65 8.35 4.54 7.40
N VAL A 66 8.95 5.70 7.11
CA VAL A 66 8.89 6.90 7.95
C VAL A 66 8.45 8.05 7.06
N ARG A 67 7.40 8.77 7.46
CA ARG A 67 7.05 10.09 6.93
C ARG A 67 7.42 11.15 7.96
N GLU A 68 7.94 12.28 7.49
CA GLU A 68 8.05 13.51 8.29
C GLU A 68 6.69 14.20 8.44
#